data_AF-A0A1V9XGS3-F1
#
_entry.id   AF-A0A1V9XGS3-F1
#
_cell.length_a   1.000
_cell.length_b   1.000
_cell.length_c   1.000
_cell.angle_alpha   90.00
_cell.angle_beta   90.00
_cell.angle_gamma   90.00
#
_symmetry.space_group_name_H-M   'P 1'
#
loop_
_entity.id
_entity.type
_entity.pdbx_description
1 polymer ?
#
loop_
_entity_poly.entity_id
_entity_poly.type
_entity_poly.pdbx_seq_one_letter_code
_entity_poly.pdbx_strand_id
1 'polypeptide(L)'
;MAPDNHLLALRETAKKIKMKCPVFEDKSYRDFLNFQLSTSQLPNDSQITVGYGAVVPDGYGCSYTINSNDIVFCITSFFSAAATSSDFFALSLEGSLNQMRELCTTVDEAAQAGYTAAAT
;
A
#
# COMPACT_ATOMS: atom_id res chain seq x y z
N MET A 1 -15.59 8.11 -2.28
CA MET A 1 -15.95 8.13 -0.84
C MET A 1 -15.53 6.79 -0.26
N ALA A 2 -14.73 6.77 0.81
CA ALA A 2 -14.25 5.54 1.46
C ALA A 2 -15.07 5.22 2.72
N PRO A 3 -15.19 3.94 3.12
CA PRO A 3 -16.12 3.53 4.20
C PRO A 3 -15.56 3.69 5.62
N ASP A 4 -14.24 3.76 5.80
CA ASP A 4 -13.55 3.58 7.08
C ASP A 4 -14.05 4.52 8.19
N ASN A 5 -14.02 5.83 7.93
CA ASN A 5 -14.47 6.85 8.88
C ASN A 5 -15.98 6.78 9.14
N HIS A 6 -16.76 6.38 8.13
CA HIS A 6 -18.21 6.23 8.29
C HIS A 6 -18.53 5.04 9.19
N LEU A 7 -17.89 3.88 8.97
CA LEU A 7 -18.03 2.71 9.81
C LEU A 7 -17.55 2.97 11.24
N LEU A 8 -16.45 3.73 11.41
CA LEU A 8 -15.99 4.19 12.72
C LEU A 8 -17.06 5.03 13.42
N ALA A 9 -17.63 6.02 12.73
CA ALA A 9 -18.67 6.88 13.29
C ALA A 9 -19.92 6.09 13.70
N LEU A 10 -20.35 5.13 12.88
CA LEU A 10 -21.47 4.25 13.18
C LEU A 10 -21.19 3.37 14.40
N ARG A 11 -19.98 2.79 14.49
CA ARG A 11 -19.54 1.97 15.64
C ARG A 11 -19.55 2.78 16.93
N GLU A 12 -18.94 3.96 16.92
CA GLU A 12 -18.89 4.81 18.11
C GLU A 12 -20.27 5.36 18.49
N THR A 13 -21.14 5.63 17.51
CA THR A 13 -22.54 6.02 17.77
C THR A 13 -23.32 4.87 18.40
N ALA A 14 -23.24 3.65 17.87
CA ALA A 14 -23.88 2.46 18.42
C ALA A 14 -23.45 2.21 19.87
N LYS A 15 -22.15 2.36 20.17
CA LYS A 15 -21.62 2.29 21.54
C LYS A 15 -22.24 3.35 22.47
N LYS A 16 -22.33 4.61 22.02
CA LYS A 16 -22.92 5.72 22.82
C LYS A 16 -24.38 5.45 23.19
N ILE A 17 -25.17 4.93 22.24
CA ILE A 17 -26.59 4.59 22.49
C ILE A 17 -26.78 3.18 23.09
N LYS A 18 -25.69 2.47 23.42
CA LYS A 18 -25.69 1.09 23.94
C LYS A 18 -26.44 0.10 23.04
N MET A 19 -26.43 0.34 21.73
CA MET A 19 -26.99 -0.54 20.72
C MET A 19 -25.95 -1.57 20.30
N LYS A 20 -26.30 -2.85 20.39
CA LYS A 20 -25.49 -3.92 19.79
C LYS A 20 -25.67 -3.91 18.28
N CYS A 21 -24.57 -4.01 17.55
CA CYS A 21 -24.57 -4.07 16.10
C CYS A 21 -23.66 -5.22 15.66
N PRO A 22 -24.22 -6.35 15.18
CA PRO A 22 -23.45 -7.57 14.88
C PRO A 22 -22.28 -7.33 13.92
N VAL A 23 -22.41 -6.40 12.98
CA VAL A 23 -21.35 -6.09 12.01
C VAL A 23 -20.05 -5.65 12.67
N PHE A 24 -20.10 -4.96 13.82
CA PHE A 24 -18.89 -4.50 14.53
C PHE A 24 -18.31 -5.56 15.48
N GLU A 25 -19.03 -6.66 15.70
CA GLU A 25 -18.59 -7.81 16.49
C GLU A 25 -18.05 -8.94 15.59
N ASP A 26 -18.37 -8.90 14.29
CA ASP A 26 -17.96 -9.90 13.32
C ASP A 26 -16.44 -9.91 13.08
N LYS A 27 -15.89 -11.10 12.82
CA LYS A 27 -14.46 -11.28 12.53
C LYS A 27 -14.04 -10.47 11.30
N SER A 28 -14.87 -10.40 10.27
CA SER A 28 -14.58 -9.66 9.04
C SER A 28 -14.33 -8.17 9.29
N TYR A 29 -15.03 -7.54 10.24
CA TYR A 29 -14.78 -6.14 10.59
C TYR A 29 -13.43 -5.95 11.30
N ARG A 30 -13.02 -6.93 12.11
CA ARG A 30 -11.69 -6.94 12.73
C ARG A 30 -10.60 -7.11 11.69
N ASP A 31 -10.78 -8.05 10.76
CA ASP A 31 -9.84 -8.31 9.67
C ASP A 31 -9.75 -7.09 8.73
N PHE A 32 -10.88 -6.44 8.45
CA PHE A 32 -10.96 -5.21 7.64
C PHE A 32 -10.12 -4.07 8.21
N LEU A 33 -10.02 -3.97 9.55
CA LEU A 33 -9.21 -2.96 10.23
C LEU A 33 -7.78 -3.44 10.56
N ASN A 34 -7.41 -4.67 10.19
CA ASN A 34 -6.09 -5.23 10.42
C ASN A 34 -5.15 -4.94 9.25
N PHE A 35 -4.62 -3.71 9.22
CA PHE A 35 -3.76 -3.24 8.14
C PHE A 35 -2.35 -3.87 8.21
N GLN A 36 -2.18 -5.05 7.61
CA GLN A 36 -0.86 -5.69 7.46
C GLN A 36 0.11 -4.89 6.60
N LEU A 37 -0.38 -3.98 5.76
CA LEU A 37 0.42 -3.03 5.00
C LEU A 37 -0.17 -1.64 5.16
N SER A 38 0.54 -0.76 5.87
CA SER A 38 0.16 0.64 6.06
C SER A 38 1.05 1.54 5.21
N THR A 39 0.47 2.24 4.24
CA THR A 39 1.22 3.03 3.26
C THR A 39 0.80 4.49 3.21
N SER A 40 1.73 5.35 2.78
CA SER A 40 1.43 6.73 2.46
C SER A 40 2.47 7.28 1.51
N GLN A 41 2.00 8.10 0.58
CA GLN A 41 2.87 8.97 -0.18
C GLN A 41 3.18 10.19 0.67
N LEU A 42 4.45 10.52 0.82
CA LEU A 42 4.93 11.69 1.53
C LEU A 42 5.76 12.56 0.58
N PRO A 43 5.11 13.39 -0.25
CA PRO A 43 5.81 14.30 -1.16
C PRO A 43 6.69 15.26 -0.35
N ASN A 44 7.94 15.42 -0.78
CA ASN A 44 8.87 16.29 -0.08
C ASN A 44 9.95 16.88 -1.00
N ASP A 45 10.05 18.20 -1.05
CA ASP A 45 11.06 18.92 -1.83
C ASP A 45 12.42 19.04 -1.10
N SER A 46 12.47 18.69 0.20
CA SER A 46 13.64 18.90 1.05
C SER A 46 14.64 17.73 1.11
N GLN A 47 14.53 16.73 0.21
CA GLN A 47 15.35 15.51 0.20
C GLN A 47 15.36 14.72 1.53
N ILE A 48 14.34 14.91 2.37
CA ILE A 48 14.17 14.15 3.62
C ILE A 48 13.32 12.92 3.32
N THR A 49 13.81 11.74 3.71
CA THR A 49 13.02 10.51 3.73
C THR A 49 12.28 10.43 5.07
N VAL A 50 10.96 10.30 5.01
CA VAL A 50 10.12 10.13 6.20
C VAL A 50 9.63 8.69 6.26
N GLY A 51 9.71 8.08 7.44
CA GLY A 51 9.28 6.71 7.70
C GLY A 51 8.51 6.58 9.00
N TYR A 52 7.74 5.50 9.12
CA TYR A 52 7.03 5.12 10.34
C TYR A 52 6.98 3.59 10.47
N GLY A 53 6.80 3.11 11.70
CA GLY A 53 6.67 1.69 12.02
C GLY A 53 5.36 1.07 11.49
N ALA A 54 5.31 -0.25 11.43
CA ALA A 54 4.07 -0.98 11.16
C ALA A 54 2.99 -0.69 12.23
N VAL A 55 1.71 -0.72 11.83
CA VAL A 55 0.56 -0.43 12.71
C VAL A 55 -0.01 -1.68 13.39
N VAL A 56 0.48 -2.86 13.01
CA VAL A 56 0.17 -4.16 13.62
C VAL A 56 1.46 -4.97 13.78
N PRO A 57 1.55 -5.89 14.77
CA PRO A 57 2.78 -6.61 15.07
C PRO A 57 3.36 -7.44 13.92
N ASP A 58 2.50 -7.98 13.04
CA ASP A 58 2.83 -8.84 11.91
C ASP A 58 2.71 -8.11 10.55
N GLY A 59 2.84 -6.78 10.55
CA GLY A 59 2.67 -5.95 9.36
C GLY A 59 3.90 -5.16 8.94
N TYR A 60 3.69 -4.31 7.94
CA TYR A 60 4.67 -3.38 7.37
C TYR A 60 4.19 -1.93 7.47
N GLY A 61 5.12 -1.01 7.75
CA GLY A 61 4.99 0.39 7.40
C GLY A 61 5.75 0.65 6.10
N CYS A 62 5.14 1.31 5.12
CA CYS A 62 5.78 1.60 3.84
C CYS A 62 5.40 2.99 3.35
N SER A 63 6.25 3.98 3.63
CA SER A 63 6.11 5.32 3.05
C SER A 63 6.96 5.46 1.81
N TYR A 64 6.54 6.35 0.91
CA TYR A 64 7.27 6.61 -0.32
C TYR A 64 7.19 8.06 -0.78
N THR A 65 8.26 8.51 -1.42
CA THR A 65 8.36 9.80 -2.09
C THR A 65 8.69 9.56 -3.55
N ILE A 66 7.86 10.08 -4.45
CA ILE A 66 8.05 9.97 -5.90
C ILE A 66 8.75 11.24 -6.36
N ASN A 67 9.95 11.09 -6.88
CA ASN A 67 10.73 12.14 -7.50
C ASN A 67 10.64 12.02 -9.03
N SER A 68 11.26 12.97 -9.75
CA SER A 68 11.22 12.96 -11.21
C SER A 68 11.85 11.72 -11.85
N ASN A 69 12.88 11.13 -11.23
CA ASN A 69 13.67 10.04 -11.80
C ASN A 69 13.76 8.79 -10.93
N ASP A 70 13.24 8.84 -9.69
CA ASP A 70 13.33 7.76 -8.73
C ASP A 70 12.14 7.78 -7.77
N ILE A 71 11.97 6.68 -7.04
CA ILE A 71 11.02 6.56 -5.95
C ILE A 71 11.79 6.10 -4.72
N VAL A 72 11.74 6.88 -3.66
CA VAL A 72 12.39 6.56 -2.39
C VAL A 72 11.37 5.90 -1.48
N PHE A 73 11.66 4.68 -1.03
CA PHE A 73 10.82 3.93 -0.08
C PHE A 73 11.47 3.88 1.31
N CYS A 74 10.66 4.03 2.35
CA CYS A 74 11.03 3.67 3.72
C CYS A 74 10.12 2.53 4.18
N ILE A 75 10.72 1.35 4.37
CA ILE A 75 10.00 0.11 4.71
C ILE A 75 10.40 -0.33 6.12
N THR A 76 9.41 -0.58 6.96
CA THR A 76 9.60 -1.01 8.34
C THR A 76 8.77 -2.27 8.62
N SER A 77 9.32 -3.15 9.45
CA SER A 77 8.62 -4.29 10.05
C SER A 77 9.23 -4.58 11.43
N PHE A 78 8.60 -5.45 12.21
CA PHE A 78 9.12 -5.83 13.53
C PHE A 78 9.94 -7.12 13.45
N PHE A 79 11.15 -7.12 14.03
CA PHE A 79 12.00 -8.33 14.13
C PHE A 79 11.33 -9.49 14.86
N SER A 80 10.36 -9.21 15.74
CA SER A 80 9.59 -10.23 16.45
C SER A 80 8.62 -11.02 15.56
N ALA A 81 8.30 -10.53 14.35
CA ALA A 81 7.37 -11.17 13.44
C ALA A 81 8.11 -11.94 12.36
N ALA A 82 8.20 -13.26 12.53
CA ALA A 82 8.86 -14.17 11.58
C ALA A 82 8.24 -14.18 10.16
N ALA A 83 7.00 -13.72 10.03
CA ALA A 83 6.31 -13.59 8.75
C ALA A 83 6.72 -12.33 7.96
N THR A 84 7.50 -11.42 8.55
CA THR A 84 7.88 -10.14 7.93
C THR A 84 9.39 -9.96 7.81
N SER A 85 9.83 -9.27 6.75
CA SER A 85 11.21 -8.84 6.56
C SER A 85 11.24 -7.61 5.68
N SER A 86 11.68 -6.47 6.22
CA SER A 86 11.82 -5.22 5.44
C SER A 86 12.71 -5.42 4.21
N ASP A 87 13.83 -6.13 4.35
CA ASP A 87 14.78 -6.36 3.26
C ASP A 87 14.14 -7.20 2.14
N PHE A 88 13.46 -8.29 2.50
CA PHE A 88 12.77 -9.13 1.53
C PHE A 88 11.63 -8.39 0.84
N PHE A 89 10.88 -7.57 1.58
CA PHE A 89 9.82 -6.73 1.03
C PHE A 89 10.40 -5.68 0.05
N ALA A 90 11.52 -5.04 0.38
CA ALA A 90 12.19 -4.08 -0.48
C ALA A 90 12.63 -4.71 -1.80
N LEU A 91 13.28 -5.88 -1.76
CA LEU A 91 13.69 -6.62 -2.94
C LEU A 91 12.49 -7.03 -3.81
N SER A 92 11.42 -7.51 -3.17
CA SER A 92 10.19 -7.91 -3.87
C SER A 92 9.49 -6.72 -4.53
N LEU A 93 9.47 -5.57 -3.85
CA LEU A 93 8.87 -4.33 -4.35
C LEU A 93 9.64 -3.78 -5.55
N GLU A 94 10.98 -3.73 -5.47
CA GLU A 94 11.84 -3.34 -6.59
C GLU A 94 11.63 -4.27 -7.79
N GLY A 95 11.63 -5.58 -7.56
CA GLY A 95 11.35 -6.58 -8.61
C GLY A 95 9.99 -6.36 -9.27
N SER A 96 8.95 -6.12 -8.47
CA SER A 96 7.59 -5.86 -8.96
C SER A 96 7.51 -4.60 -9.81
N LEU A 97 8.15 -3.50 -9.38
CA LEU A 97 8.18 -2.24 -10.13
C LEU A 97 8.93 -2.39 -11.46
N ASN A 98 10.05 -3.12 -11.47
CA ASN A 98 10.80 -3.40 -12.69
C ASN A 98 10.00 -4.27 -13.67
N GLN A 99 9.28 -5.28 -13.18
CA GLN A 99 8.37 -6.10 -14.01
C GLN A 99 7.23 -5.28 -14.59
N MET A 100 6.61 -4.41 -13.78
CA MET A 100 5.57 -3.49 -14.27
C MET A 100 6.12 -2.55 -15.36
N ARG A 101 7.34 -2.02 -15.20
CA ARG A 101 8.00 -1.21 -16.23
C ARG A 101 8.15 -2.00 -17.53
N GLU A 102 8.68 -3.22 -17.45
CA GLU A 102 8.89 -4.08 -18.62
C GLU A 102 7.57 -4.38 -19.35
N LEU A 103 6.49 -4.67 -18.62
CA LEU A 103 5.16 -4.88 -19.20
C LEU A 103 4.65 -3.63 -19.93
N CYS A 104 4.84 -2.44 -19.36
CA CYS A 104 4.42 -1.20 -20.01
C CYS A 104 5.25 -0.90 -21.26
N THR A 105 6.57 -1.11 -21.24
CA THR A 105 7.43 -0.77 -22.38
C THR A 105 7.33 -1.77 -23.53
N THR A 106 7.15 -3.06 -23.23
CA THR A 106 6.98 -4.10 -24.27
C THR A 106 5.66 -3.94 -25.03
N VAL A 107 4.59 -3.52 -24.37
CA VAL A 107 3.30 -3.22 -25.01
C VAL A 107 3.41 -2.01 -25.93
N ASP A 108 4.12 -0.96 -25.52
CA ASP A 108 4.34 0.23 -26.34
C ASP A 108 5.15 -0.08 -27.60
N GLU A 109 6.21 -0.87 -27.48
CA GLU A 109 7.02 -1.32 -28.62
C GLU A 109 6.20 -2.17 -29.61
N ALA A 110 5.38 -3.09 -29.10
CA ALA A 110 4.49 -3.91 -29.92
C ALA A 110 3.39 -3.08 -30.61
N ALA A 111 2.82 -2.08 -29.92
CA ALA A 111 1.83 -1.18 -30.49
C ALA A 111 2.41 -0.29 -31.60
N GLN A 112 3.64 0.21 -31.41
CA GLN A 112 4.36 1.00 -32.42
C GLN A 112 4.77 0.15 -33.64
N ALA A 113 5.18 -1.09 -33.42
CA ALA A 113 5.47 -2.04 -34.50
C ALA A 113 4.21 -2.42 -35.30
N GLY A 114 3.06 -2.59 -34.63
CA GLY A 114 1.77 -2.85 -35.29
C GLY A 114 1.27 -1.66 -36.13
N TYR A 115 1.45 -0.43 -35.65
CA TYR A 115 1.09 0.78 -36.40
C TYR A 115 1.94 0.97 -37.66
N THR A 116 3.24 0.69 -37.58
CA THR A 116 4.14 0.79 -38.74
C THR A 116 3.90 -0.30 -39.78
N ALA A 117 3.53 -1.51 -39.37
CA ALA A 117 3.18 -2.59 -40.29
C ALA A 117 1.82 -2.39 -41.01
N ALA A 118 0.88 -1.66 -40.40
CA ALA A 118 -0.42 -1.35 -40.99
C ALA A 118 -0.41 -0.13 -41.94
N ALA A 119 0.68 0.65 -41.93
CA ALA A 119 0.85 1.87 -42.74
C ALA A 119 1.62 1.64 -44.07
N THR A 120 1.98 0.40 -44.38
CA THR A 120 2.61 -0.06 -45.64
C THR A 120 1.68 -0.95 -46.43
#